data_AF-A0A9W9A301-F1
#
_entry.id   AF-A0A9W9A301-F1
#
_cell.length_a   1.000
_cell.length_b   1.000
_cell.length_c   1.000
_cell.angle_alpha   90.00
_cell.angle_beta   90.00
_cell.angle_gamma   90.00
#
_symmetry.space_group_name_H-M   'P 1'
#
loop_
_entity.id
_entity.type
_entity.pdbx_description
1 polymer ?
#
loop_
_entity_poly.entity_id
_entity_poly.type
_entity_poly.pdbx_seq_one_letter_code
_entity_poly.pdbx_strand_id
1 'polypeptide(L)'
;MNFPQSQTDIGYTYTLGTLILVAGVPPQQFADYLVGFNTQVNSVFTLLTGSFPTEINPTTLIILLGPALNLISSSLLSNLSQLLPCFTSLINIDIRIHDSVWSRRLVDKLPIFPPSVKKAKVLVSNLLPNGPELVRVVYNANASPFATSFAAVFYEMHLSMKGHQALDLSFTFALHKALTAIDLQENCIVEIEIHGRSIFSRMSGRLRDVRKVVECVMDTVATPEFASRLYTVKSLVVDVPMLHYRDDFEHFVHAVLSKAPRLQLLEVNFRTVNSIETHEWMGSVRMLASLRELIRIVIAHPRPLSLTDADVAHLLGSWRKVEHVSLNPKASGALITRSQVLLTINALRIAAFQAPTSLRHLSLFLNADEDSVHGFRGLQPRYGVEKIELRLATSSAHRARVAIRVAETLFPNANINEV
;
A
#
# COMPACT_ATOMS: atom_id res chain seq x y z
N MET A 1 9.22 -25.25 31.40
CA MET A 1 9.99 -24.13 30.83
C MET A 1 10.66 -23.39 31.98
N ASN A 2 11.98 -23.16 31.92
CA ASN A 2 12.73 -22.51 33.00
C ASN A 2 12.99 -21.04 32.66
N PHE A 3 12.65 -20.14 33.59
CA PHE A 3 13.07 -18.74 33.55
C PHE A 3 14.32 -18.56 34.43
N PRO A 4 15.33 -17.80 34.00
CA PRO A 4 16.56 -17.64 34.78
C PRO A 4 16.31 -16.96 36.14
N GLN A 5 17.03 -17.40 37.16
CA GLN A 5 16.84 -17.08 38.58
C GLN A 5 17.26 -15.66 39.02
N SER A 6 17.54 -14.73 38.08
CA SER A 6 17.83 -13.35 38.43
C SER A 6 16.53 -12.57 38.63
N GLN A 7 15.98 -12.53 39.86
CA GLN A 7 14.91 -11.61 40.31
C GLN A 7 13.92 -11.18 39.20
N THR A 8 13.29 -12.11 38.48
CA THR A 8 12.50 -11.74 37.29
C THR A 8 11.11 -11.24 37.67
N ASP A 9 10.88 -9.94 37.43
CA ASP A 9 9.65 -9.12 37.58
C ASP A 9 8.45 -9.57 36.71
N ILE A 10 8.20 -10.88 36.59
CA ILE A 10 7.08 -11.42 35.83
C ILE A 10 5.94 -11.73 36.79
N GLY A 11 4.90 -10.90 36.77
CA GLY A 11 3.64 -11.18 37.43
C GLY A 11 2.74 -12.00 36.51
N TYR A 12 2.03 -13.00 37.05
CA TYR A 12 0.92 -13.62 36.35
C TYR A 12 -0.32 -13.73 37.23
N THR A 13 -1.48 -13.77 36.58
CA THR A 13 -2.75 -14.16 37.22
C THR A 13 -3.53 -15.02 36.25
N TYR A 14 -4.28 -15.99 36.78
CA TYR A 14 -5.09 -16.91 35.99
C TYR A 14 -6.49 -16.99 36.60
N THR A 15 -7.49 -16.51 35.87
CA THR A 15 -8.89 -16.48 36.32
C THR A 15 -9.83 -16.79 35.17
N LEU A 16 -10.83 -17.65 35.40
CA LEU A 16 -11.92 -17.94 34.44
C LEU A 16 -11.41 -18.29 33.02
N GLY A 17 -10.33 -19.06 32.90
CA GLY A 17 -9.74 -19.43 31.61
C GLY A 17 -8.90 -18.33 30.95
N THR A 18 -8.70 -17.20 31.61
CA THR A 18 -7.84 -16.10 31.16
C THR A 18 -6.54 -16.10 31.93
N LEU A 19 -5.41 -16.24 31.23
CA LEU A 19 -4.07 -16.06 31.77
C LEU A 19 -3.58 -14.65 31.40
N ILE A 20 -3.09 -13.92 32.39
CA ILE A 20 -2.45 -12.61 32.18
C ILE A 20 -1.00 -12.73 32.62
N LEU A 21 -0.10 -12.35 31.73
CA LEU A 21 1.35 -12.27 31.96
C LEU A 21 1.77 -10.81 31.89
N VAL A 22 2.50 -10.36 32.88
CA VAL A 22 2.98 -8.98 32.98
C VAL A 22 4.47 -9.00 33.22
N ALA A 23 5.24 -8.31 32.38
CA ALA A 23 6.69 -8.21 32.49
C ALA A 23 7.12 -6.75 32.32
N GLY A 24 8.02 -6.27 33.19
CA GLY A 24 8.60 -4.92 33.06
C GLY A 24 7.62 -3.79 33.37
N VAL A 25 6.51 -4.10 34.03
CA VAL A 25 5.55 -3.13 34.56
C VAL A 25 5.65 -3.16 36.09
N PRO A 26 5.71 -2.02 36.79
CA PRO A 26 5.61 -1.99 38.25
C PRO A 26 4.22 -2.44 38.73
N PRO A 27 4.10 -3.22 39.82
CA PRO A 27 2.81 -3.68 40.35
C PRO A 27 1.80 -2.56 40.61
N GLN A 28 2.28 -1.38 41.03
CA GLN A 28 1.45 -0.21 41.32
C GLN A 28 0.73 0.34 40.08
N GLN A 29 1.25 0.07 38.88
CA GLN A 29 0.70 0.59 37.63
C GLN A 29 -0.16 -0.45 36.90
N PHE A 30 -0.23 -1.71 37.36
CA PHE A 30 -0.98 -2.78 36.67
C PHE A 30 -2.42 -2.40 36.34
N ALA A 31 -3.09 -1.69 37.24
CA ALA A 31 -4.46 -1.23 37.05
C ALA A 31 -4.59 -0.27 35.84
N ASP A 32 -3.60 0.60 35.62
CA ASP A 32 -3.59 1.56 34.52
C ASP A 32 -3.44 0.86 33.15
N TYR A 33 -2.70 -0.25 33.12
CA TYR A 33 -2.47 -1.05 31.91
C TYR A 33 -3.59 -2.07 31.61
N LEU A 34 -4.40 -2.40 32.61
CA LEU A 34 -5.54 -3.33 32.52
C LEU A 34 -6.86 -2.64 32.19
N VAL A 35 -6.86 -1.32 31.95
CA VAL A 35 -8.06 -0.57 31.56
C VAL A 35 -8.70 -1.22 30.31
N GLY A 36 -9.99 -1.53 30.43
CA GLY A 36 -10.78 -2.26 29.43
C GLY A 36 -10.93 -3.77 29.67
N PHE A 37 -10.28 -4.34 30.68
CA PHE A 37 -10.52 -5.72 31.13
C PHE A 37 -11.42 -5.77 32.38
N ASN A 38 -12.07 -6.91 32.60
CA ASN A 38 -13.06 -7.08 33.67
C ASN A 38 -12.43 -6.88 35.06
N THR A 39 -13.11 -6.17 35.95
CA THR A 39 -12.59 -5.72 37.27
C THR A 39 -12.26 -6.86 38.24
N GLN A 40 -12.73 -8.09 37.98
CA GLN A 40 -12.37 -9.30 38.75
C GLN A 40 -10.92 -9.77 38.54
N VAL A 41 -10.18 -9.15 37.63
CA VAL A 41 -8.75 -9.41 37.38
C VAL A 41 -7.83 -8.70 38.39
N ASN A 42 -8.34 -7.74 39.15
CA ASN A 42 -7.55 -6.85 40.00
C ASN A 42 -7.02 -7.46 41.30
N SER A 43 -7.15 -8.77 41.53
CA SER A 43 -6.76 -9.38 42.80
C SER A 43 -5.72 -10.50 42.64
N VAL A 44 -4.52 -10.21 43.15
CA VAL A 44 -3.35 -11.08 43.39
C VAL A 44 -2.62 -11.53 42.13
N PHE A 45 -1.58 -10.77 41.76
CA PHE A 45 -0.54 -11.23 40.85
C PHE A 45 0.45 -12.11 41.60
N THR A 46 0.74 -13.29 41.05
CA THR A 46 1.77 -14.19 41.55
C THR A 46 3.06 -13.91 40.79
N LEU A 47 4.17 -13.74 41.50
CA LEU A 47 5.49 -13.60 40.87
C LEU A 47 5.99 -14.97 40.41
N LEU A 48 6.46 -15.04 39.17
CA LEU A 48 6.99 -16.27 38.59
C LEU A 48 8.44 -16.47 39.05
N THR A 49 8.67 -17.28 40.08
CA THR A 49 9.99 -17.55 40.67
C THR A 49 10.61 -18.89 40.22
N GLY A 50 9.99 -19.58 39.26
CA GLY A 50 10.40 -20.91 38.80
C GLY A 50 9.78 -21.33 37.47
N SER A 51 9.60 -22.64 37.27
CA SER A 51 8.98 -23.16 36.05
C SER A 51 7.52 -22.77 35.95
N PHE A 52 7.06 -22.44 34.74
CA PHE A 52 5.65 -22.12 34.50
C PHE A 52 4.74 -23.31 34.88
N PRO A 53 3.62 -23.10 35.60
CA PRO A 53 2.74 -24.19 36.04
C PRO A 53 2.17 -24.96 34.85
N THR A 54 2.38 -26.28 34.80
CA THR A 54 1.95 -27.15 33.69
C THR A 54 0.44 -27.38 33.63
N GLU A 55 -0.28 -27.06 34.70
CA GLU A 55 -1.74 -27.24 34.82
C GLU A 55 -2.54 -26.10 34.18
N ILE A 56 -1.89 -24.98 33.86
CA ILE A 56 -2.55 -23.80 33.28
C ILE A 56 -2.70 -23.99 31.77
N ASN A 57 -3.96 -24.13 31.31
CA ASN A 57 -4.31 -24.20 29.89
C ASN A 57 -5.43 -23.18 29.58
N PRO A 58 -5.08 -21.91 29.31
CA PRO A 58 -6.04 -20.83 29.16
C PRO A 58 -6.74 -20.88 27.79
N THR A 59 -7.96 -20.37 27.73
CA THR A 59 -8.66 -20.05 26.48
C THR A 59 -8.33 -18.64 25.99
N THR A 60 -7.92 -17.75 26.90
CA THR A 60 -7.52 -16.37 26.60
C THR A 60 -6.18 -16.05 27.25
N LEU A 61 -5.25 -15.47 26.49
CA LEU A 61 -3.96 -15.01 26.99
C LEU A 61 -3.80 -13.51 26.79
N ILE A 62 -3.45 -12.80 27.84
CA ILE A 62 -3.08 -11.38 27.80
C ILE A 62 -1.61 -11.25 28.18
N ILE A 63 -0.81 -10.56 27.38
CA ILE A 63 0.61 -10.30 27.66
C ILE A 63 0.81 -8.79 27.72
N LEU A 64 1.35 -8.28 28.82
CA LEU A 64 1.70 -6.88 29.01
C LEU A 64 3.22 -6.75 29.13
N LEU A 65 3.83 -5.99 28.23
CA LEU A 65 5.27 -5.69 28.21
C LEU A 65 5.49 -4.21 28.52
N GLY A 66 6.05 -3.91 29.69
CA GLY A 66 6.22 -2.55 30.21
C GLY A 66 7.62 -1.96 30.04
N PRO A 67 7.80 -0.66 30.35
CA PRO A 67 9.03 0.10 30.04
C PRO A 67 10.29 -0.42 30.74
N ALA A 68 10.16 -1.13 31.87
CA ALA A 68 11.30 -1.73 32.56
C ALA A 68 11.76 -3.05 31.90
N LEU A 69 11.15 -3.49 30.79
CA LEU A 69 11.54 -4.74 30.11
C LEU A 69 13.00 -4.74 29.64
N ASN A 70 13.59 -3.57 29.34
CA ASN A 70 15.00 -3.48 28.94
C ASN A 70 15.97 -3.92 30.07
N LEU A 71 15.50 -3.92 31.33
CA LEU A 71 16.23 -4.45 32.48
C LEU A 71 16.02 -5.96 32.67
N ILE A 72 15.07 -6.54 31.93
CA ILE A 72 14.68 -7.95 32.00
C ILE A 72 15.41 -8.73 30.90
N SER A 73 15.99 -9.87 31.27
CA SER A 73 16.80 -10.71 30.39
C SER A 73 16.14 -11.03 29.05
N SER A 74 16.93 -10.92 27.97
CA SER A 74 16.59 -11.34 26.59
C SER A 74 16.01 -12.77 26.49
N SER A 75 16.25 -13.62 27.49
CA SER A 75 15.68 -14.96 27.62
C SER A 75 14.15 -15.00 27.72
N LEU A 76 13.50 -13.95 28.23
CA LEU A 76 12.05 -13.91 28.38
C LEU A 76 11.34 -13.90 27.02
N LEU A 77 11.86 -13.11 26.09
CA LEU A 77 11.30 -12.97 24.75
C LEU A 77 11.48 -14.26 23.93
N SER A 78 12.62 -14.94 24.06
CA SER A 78 12.79 -16.28 23.49
C SER A 78 11.81 -17.29 24.08
N ASN A 79 11.50 -17.19 25.37
CA ASN A 79 10.57 -18.10 26.04
C ASN A 79 9.10 -17.85 25.64
N LEU A 80 8.69 -16.60 25.37
CA LEU A 80 7.34 -16.29 24.88
C LEU A 80 7.02 -16.99 23.55
N SER A 81 7.99 -17.03 22.63
CA SER A 81 7.85 -17.75 21.35
C SER A 81 7.61 -19.26 21.53
N GLN A 82 8.14 -19.82 22.62
CA GLN A 82 8.01 -21.23 22.99
C GLN A 82 6.79 -21.50 23.88
N LEU A 83 6.19 -20.46 24.46
CA LEU A 83 5.11 -20.57 25.45
C LEU A 83 3.76 -20.80 24.78
N LEU A 84 3.45 -20.05 23.72
CA LEU A 84 2.14 -20.16 23.06
C LEU A 84 1.79 -21.57 22.57
N PRO A 85 2.72 -22.34 21.97
CA PRO A 85 2.43 -23.71 21.53
C PRO A 85 2.04 -24.67 22.67
N CYS A 86 2.36 -24.36 23.94
CA CYS A 86 2.01 -25.20 25.08
C CYS A 86 0.52 -25.09 25.48
N PHE A 87 -0.19 -24.05 25.06
CA PHE A 87 -1.59 -23.82 25.41
C PHE A 87 -2.53 -24.35 24.32
N THR A 88 -2.90 -25.62 24.43
CA THR A 88 -3.73 -26.31 23.42
C THR A 88 -5.16 -25.77 23.33
N SER A 89 -5.67 -25.15 24.39
CA SER A 89 -7.02 -24.59 24.45
C SER A 89 -7.08 -23.11 24.07
N LEU A 90 -5.95 -22.51 23.66
CA LEU A 90 -5.84 -21.07 23.44
C LEU A 90 -6.62 -20.61 22.20
N ILE A 91 -7.59 -19.71 22.41
CA ILE A 91 -8.49 -19.16 21.37
C ILE A 91 -8.22 -17.67 21.15
N ASN A 92 -7.96 -16.92 22.22
CA ASN A 92 -7.78 -15.46 22.16
C ASN A 92 -6.40 -15.04 22.69
N ILE A 93 -5.78 -14.08 22.01
CA ILE A 93 -4.51 -13.47 22.46
C ILE A 93 -4.65 -11.94 22.42
N ASP A 94 -4.22 -11.24 23.47
CA ASP A 94 -4.03 -9.78 23.46
C ASP A 94 -2.63 -9.45 24.00
N ILE A 95 -1.75 -8.95 23.16
CA ILE A 95 -0.39 -8.53 23.52
C ILE A 95 -0.36 -7.01 23.52
N ARG A 96 -0.05 -6.39 24.65
CA ARG A 96 0.15 -4.95 24.78
C ARG A 96 1.60 -4.66 25.13
N ILE A 97 2.23 -3.78 24.38
CA ILE A 97 3.66 -3.48 24.43
C ILE A 97 3.84 -1.99 24.62
N HIS A 98 4.63 -1.60 25.61
CA HIS A 98 5.00 -0.22 25.84
C HIS A 98 5.93 0.26 24.71
N ASP A 99 5.68 1.46 24.17
CA ASP A 99 6.41 2.03 23.03
C ASP A 99 7.93 2.06 23.22
N SER A 100 8.42 2.39 24.41
CA SER A 100 9.85 2.42 24.78
C SER A 100 10.57 1.08 24.67
N VAL A 101 9.83 -0.02 24.55
CA VAL A 101 10.33 -1.39 24.44
C VAL A 101 10.23 -1.91 23.01
N TRP A 102 9.41 -1.25 22.18
CA TRP A 102 9.22 -1.64 20.80
C TRP A 102 10.53 -1.53 20.03
N SER A 103 11.02 -2.69 19.59
CA SER A 103 12.32 -2.78 18.93
C SER A 103 12.32 -3.93 17.94
N ARG A 104 13.20 -3.86 16.94
CA ARG A 104 13.40 -4.93 15.96
C ARG A 104 13.68 -6.29 16.63
N ARG A 105 14.46 -6.30 17.71
CA ARG A 105 14.76 -7.51 18.48
C ARG A 105 13.51 -8.13 19.11
N LEU A 106 12.58 -7.29 19.57
CA LEU A 106 11.31 -7.75 20.12
C LEU A 106 10.39 -8.32 19.04
N VAL A 107 10.26 -7.62 17.90
CA VAL A 107 9.45 -8.08 16.76
C VAL A 107 9.90 -9.47 16.28
N ASP A 108 11.21 -9.69 16.16
CA ASP A 108 11.80 -10.96 15.72
C ASP A 108 11.57 -12.12 16.71
N LYS A 109 11.06 -11.84 17.90
CA LYS A 109 10.74 -12.83 18.95
C LYS A 109 9.24 -12.97 19.19
N LEU A 110 8.40 -12.21 18.50
CA LEU A 110 6.95 -12.36 18.62
C LEU A 110 6.54 -13.75 18.09
N PRO A 111 5.71 -14.48 18.84
CA PRO A 111 5.33 -15.85 18.49
C PRO A 111 4.47 -15.89 17.22
N ILE A 112 4.60 -16.97 16.46
CA ILE A 112 3.56 -17.38 15.49
C ILE A 112 2.39 -17.94 16.30
N PHE A 113 1.17 -17.47 16.02
CA PHE A 113 -0.01 -17.91 16.74
C PHE A 113 -0.34 -19.39 16.46
N PRO A 114 -0.64 -20.20 17.49
CA PRO A 114 -1.10 -21.57 17.31
C PRO A 114 -2.36 -21.65 16.43
N PRO A 115 -2.59 -22.76 15.68
CA PRO A 115 -3.78 -22.91 14.82
C PRO A 115 -5.13 -22.83 15.56
N SER A 116 -5.13 -23.07 16.88
CA SER A 116 -6.31 -22.95 17.75
C SER A 116 -6.77 -21.50 17.92
N VAL A 117 -5.86 -20.52 17.77
CA VAL A 117 -6.15 -19.11 17.97
C VAL A 117 -7.12 -18.60 16.92
N LYS A 118 -8.24 -18.04 17.38
CA LYS A 118 -9.27 -17.44 16.54
C LYS A 118 -9.24 -15.93 16.55
N LYS A 119 -8.72 -15.31 17.61
CA LYS A 119 -8.56 -13.86 17.70
C LYS A 119 -7.22 -13.52 18.31
N ALA A 120 -6.48 -12.61 17.71
CA ALA A 120 -5.27 -12.05 18.30
C ALA A 120 -5.24 -10.53 18.13
N LYS A 121 -4.74 -9.83 19.13
CA LYS A 121 -4.46 -8.40 19.08
C LYS A 121 -3.02 -8.19 19.56
N VAL A 122 -2.26 -7.38 18.83
CA VAL A 122 -0.97 -6.85 19.28
C VAL A 122 -1.07 -5.34 19.22
N LEU A 123 -0.81 -4.66 20.33
CA LEU A 123 -0.88 -3.22 20.45
C LEU A 123 0.44 -2.69 20.99
N VAL A 124 1.02 -1.70 20.32
CA VAL A 124 2.15 -0.91 20.79
C VAL A 124 1.68 0.51 21.03
N SER A 125 1.79 0.99 22.26
CA SER A 125 1.46 2.36 22.66
C SER A 125 2.22 2.74 23.93
N ASN A 126 2.06 3.95 24.44
CA ASN A 126 2.47 4.25 25.83
C ASN A 126 1.55 3.59 26.89
N LEU A 127 0.58 2.78 26.42
CA LEU A 127 -0.39 2.00 27.17
C LEU A 127 -1.32 2.78 28.11
N LEU A 128 -1.37 4.11 28.00
CA LEU A 128 -2.38 4.92 28.67
C LEU A 128 -3.75 4.73 27.99
N PRO A 129 -4.89 4.87 28.71
CA PRO A 129 -6.24 4.64 28.17
C PRO A 129 -6.58 5.45 26.90
N ASN A 130 -5.89 6.57 26.67
CA ASN A 130 -6.03 7.44 25.50
C ASN A 130 -4.66 7.78 24.87
N GLY A 131 -3.68 6.91 25.05
CA GLY A 131 -2.34 7.07 24.53
C GLY A 131 -2.26 6.99 23.00
N PRO A 132 -1.27 7.65 22.36
CA PRO A 132 -1.00 7.43 20.94
C PRO A 132 -0.62 5.95 20.70
N GLU A 133 -1.22 5.35 19.69
CA GLU A 133 -0.91 3.99 19.25
C GLU A 133 0.11 4.03 18.12
N LEU A 134 1.25 3.35 18.31
CA LEU A 134 2.28 3.22 17.30
C LEU A 134 2.04 2.01 16.41
N VAL A 135 1.56 0.89 16.95
CA VAL A 135 1.30 -0.32 16.16
C VAL A 135 0.06 -1.00 16.67
N ARG A 136 -0.78 -1.48 15.77
CA ARG A 136 -1.95 -2.28 16.05
C ARG A 136 -2.06 -3.39 15.03
N VAL A 137 -1.91 -4.62 15.48
CA VAL A 137 -2.19 -5.82 14.69
C VAL A 137 -3.46 -6.45 15.25
N VAL A 138 -4.41 -6.75 14.38
CA VAL A 138 -5.64 -7.46 14.73
C VAL A 138 -5.79 -8.64 13.77
N TYR A 139 -5.89 -9.82 14.34
CA TYR A 139 -6.16 -11.06 13.64
C TYR A 139 -7.51 -11.59 14.11
N ASN A 140 -8.40 -11.88 13.18
CA ASN A 140 -9.69 -12.50 13.48
C ASN A 140 -10.01 -13.59 12.47
N ALA A 141 -9.72 -14.83 12.86
CA ALA A 141 -9.98 -16.02 12.06
C ALA A 141 -11.47 -16.31 11.85
N ASN A 142 -12.34 -15.74 12.70
CA ASN A 142 -13.78 -15.92 12.62
C ASN A 142 -14.48 -14.80 11.84
N ALA A 143 -13.74 -13.80 11.36
CA ALA A 143 -14.31 -12.82 10.42
C ALA A 143 -14.69 -13.53 9.12
N SER A 144 -15.78 -13.11 8.48
CA SER A 144 -16.16 -13.54 7.14
C SER A 144 -16.26 -12.31 6.22
N PRO A 145 -15.36 -12.15 5.23
CA PRO A 145 -14.19 -12.99 4.99
C PRO A 145 -13.17 -12.92 6.14
N PHE A 146 -12.31 -13.93 6.24
CA PHE A 146 -11.19 -13.94 7.19
C PHE A 146 -10.45 -12.60 7.08
N ALA A 147 -10.14 -11.97 8.21
CA ALA A 147 -9.53 -10.64 8.22
C ALA A 147 -8.34 -10.59 9.19
N THR A 148 -7.17 -10.29 8.64
CA THR A 148 -6.03 -9.76 9.38
C THR A 148 -5.89 -8.30 9.01
N SER A 149 -5.92 -7.40 9.99
CA SER A 149 -5.58 -5.99 9.79
C SER A 149 -4.33 -5.64 10.58
N PHE A 150 -3.49 -4.81 10.00
CA PHE A 150 -2.28 -4.31 10.60
C PHE A 150 -2.25 -2.82 10.34
N ALA A 151 -2.12 -2.02 11.38
CA ALA A 151 -1.87 -0.60 11.30
C ALA A 151 -0.58 -0.31 12.05
N ALA A 152 0.30 0.50 11.48
CA ALA A 152 1.46 1.03 12.18
C ALA A 152 1.65 2.50 11.82
N VAL A 153 2.17 3.24 12.79
CA VAL A 153 2.61 4.61 12.69
C VAL A 153 4.04 4.62 13.21
N PHE A 154 4.97 4.99 12.35
CA PHE A 154 6.36 5.24 12.72
C PHE A 154 6.81 6.53 12.07
N TYR A 155 8.01 7.02 12.40
CA TYR A 155 8.50 8.35 11.99
C TYR A 155 8.25 8.55 10.49
N GLU A 156 7.36 9.49 10.17
CA GLU A 156 6.98 9.86 8.80
C GLU A 156 6.28 8.76 7.96
N MET A 157 5.75 7.68 8.54
CA MET A 157 4.92 6.69 7.83
C MET A 157 3.64 6.31 8.59
N HIS A 158 2.51 6.34 7.90
CA HIS A 158 1.27 5.69 8.30
C HIS A 158 1.03 4.46 7.41
N LEU A 159 1.14 3.27 7.98
CA LEU A 159 0.99 2.00 7.29
C LEU A 159 -0.31 1.31 7.71
N SER A 160 -1.10 0.88 6.73
CA SER A 160 -2.28 0.05 6.91
C SER A 160 -2.17 -1.14 5.96
N MET A 161 -2.31 -2.36 6.48
CA MET A 161 -2.29 -3.59 5.71
C MET A 161 -3.49 -4.46 6.06
N LYS A 162 -4.07 -5.12 5.07
CA LYS A 162 -5.14 -6.09 5.25
C LYS A 162 -4.81 -7.39 4.51
N GLY A 163 -4.93 -8.51 5.19
CA GLY A 163 -4.80 -9.86 4.64
C GLY A 163 -6.06 -10.67 4.85
N HIS A 164 -6.33 -11.60 3.93
CA HIS A 164 -7.50 -12.46 3.94
C HIS A 164 -7.17 -13.93 4.19
N GLN A 165 -5.91 -14.25 4.48
CA GLN A 165 -5.44 -15.58 4.84
C GLN A 165 -4.54 -15.53 6.07
N ALA A 166 -4.54 -16.60 6.87
CA ALA A 166 -3.67 -16.70 8.05
C ALA A 166 -2.17 -16.56 7.71
N LEU A 167 -1.78 -17.02 6.52
CA LEU A 167 -0.40 -16.91 6.02
C LEU A 167 0.01 -15.46 5.74
N ASP A 168 -0.94 -14.55 5.49
CA ASP A 168 -0.67 -13.14 5.21
C ASP A 168 -0.08 -12.43 6.43
N LEU A 169 -0.34 -12.93 7.64
CA LEU A 169 0.21 -12.38 8.88
C LEU A 169 1.75 -12.37 8.86
N SER A 170 2.37 -13.48 8.42
CA SER A 170 3.83 -13.58 8.32
C SER A 170 4.43 -12.60 7.32
N PHE A 171 3.78 -12.43 6.16
CA PHE A 171 4.18 -11.44 5.17
C PHE A 171 4.02 -10.01 5.73
N THR A 172 2.91 -9.74 6.40
CA THR A 172 2.58 -8.44 6.99
C THR A 172 3.64 -8.01 8.02
N PHE A 173 4.07 -8.93 8.90
CA PHE A 173 5.16 -8.66 9.85
C PHE A 173 6.51 -8.46 9.15
N ALA A 174 6.84 -9.28 8.16
CA ALA A 174 8.09 -9.15 7.41
C ALA A 174 8.15 -7.82 6.65
N LEU A 175 7.04 -7.42 6.02
CA LEU A 175 6.93 -6.16 5.32
C LEU A 175 7.00 -4.97 6.27
N HIS A 176 6.30 -5.02 7.40
CA HIS A 176 6.45 -4.00 8.45
C HIS A 176 7.92 -3.85 8.86
N LYS A 177 8.60 -4.96 9.14
CA LYS A 177 10.04 -4.95 9.49
C LYS A 177 10.88 -4.29 8.40
N ALA A 178 10.63 -4.61 7.13
CA ALA A 178 11.37 -4.03 6.02
C ALA A 178 11.09 -2.52 5.88
N LEU A 179 9.83 -2.10 6.02
CA LEU A 179 9.42 -0.70 5.94
C LEU A 179 9.99 0.17 7.07
N THR A 180 10.11 -0.37 8.30
CA THR A 180 10.73 0.36 9.43
C THR A 180 12.22 0.66 9.23
N ALA A 181 12.89 0.01 8.27
CA ALA A 181 14.28 0.25 7.96
C ALA A 181 14.48 1.33 6.88
N ILE A 182 13.40 1.85 6.30
CA ILE A 182 13.46 2.90 5.29
C ILE A 182 13.52 4.25 5.98
N ASP A 183 14.46 5.07 5.53
CA ASP A 183 14.53 6.48 5.90
C ASP A 183 13.63 7.29 4.96
N LEU A 184 12.59 7.92 5.50
CA LEU A 184 11.69 8.83 4.79
C LEU A 184 12.07 10.28 5.11
N GLN A 185 11.65 11.22 4.26
CA GLN A 185 11.88 12.65 4.49
C GLN A 185 10.61 13.44 4.76
N GLU A 186 9.45 12.85 4.49
CA GLU A 186 8.14 13.40 4.79
C GLU A 186 7.12 12.28 5.03
N ASN A 187 6.02 12.67 5.67
CA ASN A 187 4.88 11.80 5.94
C ASN A 187 4.39 11.07 4.66
N CYS A 188 4.49 9.75 4.69
CA CYS A 188 3.97 8.85 3.67
C CYS A 188 2.83 7.99 4.24
N ILE A 189 1.71 7.92 3.52
CA ILE A 189 0.59 7.04 3.85
C ILE A 189 0.66 5.83 2.92
N VAL A 190 0.61 4.63 3.46
CA VAL A 190 0.75 3.37 2.74
C VAL A 190 -0.40 2.45 3.13
N GLU A 191 -1.20 2.05 2.16
CA GLU A 191 -2.30 1.11 2.30
C GLU A 191 -2.05 -0.10 1.42
N ILE A 192 -2.12 -1.30 1.99
CA ILE A 192 -1.84 -2.55 1.28
C ILE A 192 -2.96 -3.55 1.56
N GLU A 193 -3.56 -4.09 0.51
CA GLU A 193 -4.56 -5.15 0.62
C GLU A 193 -4.08 -6.40 -0.13
N ILE A 194 -4.17 -7.55 0.52
CA ILE A 194 -3.72 -8.85 0.01
C ILE A 194 -4.94 -9.72 -0.22
N HIS A 195 -5.27 -9.98 -1.49
CA HIS A 195 -6.39 -10.83 -1.89
C HIS A 195 -5.83 -12.09 -2.55
N GLY A 196 -5.82 -13.20 -1.82
CA GLY A 196 -5.13 -14.41 -2.25
C GLY A 196 -3.64 -14.14 -2.41
N ARG A 197 -3.14 -14.22 -3.65
CA ARG A 197 -1.72 -13.94 -3.98
C ARG A 197 -1.49 -12.56 -4.60
N SER A 198 -2.54 -11.75 -4.74
CA SER A 198 -2.48 -10.45 -5.39
C SER A 198 -2.36 -9.36 -4.34
N ILE A 199 -1.38 -8.47 -4.54
CA ILE A 199 -1.15 -7.30 -3.68
C ILE A 199 -1.67 -6.05 -4.40
N PHE A 200 -2.49 -5.29 -3.69
CA PHE A 200 -3.04 -4.02 -4.10
C PHE A 200 -2.51 -2.95 -3.16
N SER A 201 -1.84 -1.94 -3.70
CA SER A 201 -1.20 -0.89 -2.91
C SER A 201 -1.71 0.48 -3.30
N ARG A 202 -2.04 1.30 -2.31
CA ARG A 202 -2.28 2.74 -2.43
C ARG A 202 -1.27 3.47 -1.55
N MET A 203 -0.62 4.49 -2.09
CA MET A 203 0.42 5.24 -1.38
C MET A 203 0.24 6.73 -1.61
N SER A 204 0.55 7.56 -0.61
CA SER A 204 0.53 9.01 -0.72
C SER A 204 1.78 9.60 -0.05
N GLY A 205 2.42 10.59 -0.67
CA GLY A 205 3.61 11.24 -0.12
C GLY A 205 4.56 11.77 -1.20
N ARG A 206 5.78 12.16 -0.81
CA ARG A 206 6.84 12.51 -1.78
C ARG A 206 7.16 11.32 -2.67
N LEU A 207 7.29 11.56 -3.98
CA LEU A 207 7.47 10.46 -4.94
C LEU A 207 8.75 9.64 -4.68
N ARG A 208 9.83 10.27 -4.23
CA ARG A 208 11.07 9.59 -3.84
C ARG A 208 10.88 8.63 -2.66
N ASP A 209 10.05 9.00 -1.70
CA ASP A 209 9.74 8.19 -0.53
C ASP A 209 8.76 7.06 -0.90
N VAL A 210 7.75 7.36 -1.72
CA VAL A 210 6.88 6.35 -2.33
C VAL A 210 7.71 5.32 -3.11
N ARG A 211 8.72 5.75 -3.89
CA ARG A 211 9.62 4.84 -4.61
C ARG A 211 10.32 3.86 -3.65
N LYS A 212 10.89 4.35 -2.55
CA LYS A 212 11.55 3.48 -1.56
C LYS A 212 10.57 2.47 -0.97
N VAL A 213 9.34 2.89 -0.67
CA VAL A 213 8.28 1.99 -0.16
C VAL A 213 7.92 0.94 -1.21
N VAL A 214 7.72 1.34 -2.47
CA VAL A 214 7.45 0.45 -3.61
C VAL A 214 8.57 -0.59 -3.77
N GLU A 215 9.83 -0.16 -3.77
CA GLU A 215 11.01 -1.03 -3.83
C GLU A 215 10.99 -2.04 -2.68
N CYS A 216 10.76 -1.58 -1.45
CA CYS A 216 10.72 -2.42 -0.25
C CYS A 216 9.58 -3.46 -0.28
N VAL A 217 8.38 -3.07 -0.69
CA VAL A 217 7.24 -4.00 -0.85
C VAL A 217 7.61 -5.09 -1.83
N MET A 218 8.18 -4.72 -2.98
CA MET A 218 8.51 -5.67 -4.04
C MET A 218 9.70 -6.56 -3.69
N ASP A 219 10.71 -6.02 -3.00
CA ASP A 219 11.84 -6.80 -2.49
C ASP A 219 11.41 -7.80 -1.42
N THR A 220 10.46 -7.41 -0.55
CA THR A 220 9.87 -8.32 0.44
C THR A 220 9.18 -9.49 -0.25
N VAL A 221 8.36 -9.21 -1.28
CA VAL A 221 7.68 -10.23 -2.09
C VAL A 221 8.67 -11.17 -2.78
N ALA A 222 9.83 -10.66 -3.21
CA ALA A 222 10.85 -11.41 -3.91
C ALA A 222 11.74 -12.28 -2.99
N THR A 223 11.66 -12.12 -1.66
CA THR A 223 12.43 -12.97 -0.74
C THR A 223 12.05 -14.45 -0.89
N PRO A 224 12.98 -15.41 -0.75
CA PRO A 224 12.71 -16.83 -1.01
C PRO A 224 11.51 -17.41 -0.24
N GLU A 225 11.30 -16.94 0.99
CA GLU A 225 10.19 -17.36 1.84
C GLU A 225 8.82 -17.03 1.24
N PHE A 226 8.68 -15.85 0.61
CA PHE A 226 7.41 -15.38 0.05
C PHE A 226 7.31 -15.57 -1.46
N ALA A 227 8.43 -15.64 -2.16
CA ALA A 227 8.51 -15.97 -3.59
C ALA A 227 7.91 -17.36 -3.85
N SER A 228 8.16 -18.33 -2.95
CA SER A 228 7.53 -19.66 -3.02
C SER A 228 6.00 -19.63 -2.93
N ARG A 229 5.43 -18.57 -2.35
CA ARG A 229 3.99 -18.34 -2.21
C ARG A 229 3.39 -17.56 -3.39
N LEU A 230 4.23 -17.12 -4.34
CA LEU A 230 3.85 -16.46 -5.60
C LEU A 230 3.04 -15.17 -5.41
N TYR A 231 3.30 -14.39 -4.35
CA TYR A 231 2.72 -13.06 -4.23
C TYR A 231 3.12 -12.18 -5.43
N THR A 232 2.20 -11.37 -5.94
CA THR A 232 2.45 -10.49 -7.08
C THR A 232 1.76 -9.15 -6.86
N VAL A 233 2.49 -8.05 -7.06
CA VAL A 233 1.90 -6.70 -7.04
C VAL A 233 1.07 -6.51 -8.31
N LYS A 234 -0.24 -6.32 -8.14
CA LYS A 234 -1.22 -6.19 -9.23
C LYS A 234 -1.69 -4.77 -9.44
N SER A 235 -1.77 -3.99 -8.37
CA SER A 235 -2.27 -2.62 -8.40
C SER A 235 -1.38 -1.70 -7.60
N LEU A 236 -1.05 -0.55 -8.20
CA LEU A 236 -0.32 0.52 -7.55
C LEU A 236 -1.03 1.85 -7.85
N VAL A 237 -1.57 2.47 -6.81
CA VAL A 237 -2.16 3.81 -6.83
C VAL A 237 -1.27 4.73 -6.02
N VAL A 238 -0.85 5.85 -6.60
CA VAL A 238 0.08 6.79 -5.98
C VAL A 238 -0.48 8.20 -6.05
N ASP A 239 -0.64 8.84 -4.90
CA ASP A 239 -1.07 10.22 -4.76
C ASP A 239 0.10 11.09 -4.28
N VAL A 240 0.67 11.89 -5.18
CA VAL A 240 1.82 12.75 -4.93
C VAL A 240 1.36 14.20 -4.75
N PRO A 241 1.76 14.92 -3.69
CA PRO A 241 1.46 16.34 -3.57
C PRO A 241 2.02 17.15 -4.74
N MET A 242 3.33 17.01 -5.00
CA MET A 242 4.04 17.64 -6.13
C MET A 242 5.37 16.90 -6.39
N LEU A 243 5.94 17.11 -7.58
CA LEU A 243 7.30 16.65 -7.90
C LEU A 243 8.33 17.59 -7.29
N HIS A 244 9.24 17.05 -6.48
CA HIS A 244 10.28 17.84 -5.81
C HIS A 244 11.59 17.87 -6.60
N TYR A 245 11.87 16.81 -7.35
CA TYR A 245 13.04 16.75 -8.22
C TYR A 245 12.63 16.32 -9.63
N ARG A 246 13.40 16.78 -10.63
CA ARG A 246 13.12 16.50 -12.05
C ARG A 246 13.11 15.01 -12.36
N ASP A 247 14.01 14.25 -11.75
CA ASP A 247 14.20 12.84 -12.08
C ASP A 247 13.39 11.90 -11.18
N ASP A 248 12.58 12.42 -10.26
CA ASP A 248 11.83 11.59 -9.30
C ASP A 248 10.89 10.63 -10.02
N PHE A 249 10.21 11.11 -11.07
CA PHE A 249 9.28 10.29 -11.83
C PHE A 249 9.98 9.23 -12.68
N GLU A 250 11.10 9.57 -13.30
CA GLU A 250 11.91 8.61 -14.06
C GLU A 250 12.38 7.45 -13.18
N HIS A 251 12.96 7.77 -12.02
CA HIS A 251 13.40 6.75 -11.08
C HIS A 251 12.24 5.91 -10.54
N PHE A 252 11.10 6.52 -10.28
CA PHE A 252 9.89 5.80 -9.88
C PHE A 252 9.44 4.81 -10.96
N VAL A 253 9.37 5.25 -12.22
CA VAL A 253 9.01 4.39 -13.34
C VAL A 253 10.00 3.23 -13.48
N HIS A 254 11.31 3.49 -13.39
CA HIS A 254 12.33 2.43 -13.40
C HIS A 254 12.14 1.39 -12.28
N ALA A 255 11.83 1.83 -11.06
CA ALA A 255 11.54 0.92 -9.96
C ALA A 255 10.32 0.04 -10.28
N VAL A 256 9.22 0.63 -10.76
CA VAL A 256 8.01 -0.11 -11.15
C VAL A 256 8.30 -1.12 -12.26
N LEU A 257 9.03 -0.72 -13.31
CA LEU A 257 9.34 -1.59 -14.44
C LEU A 257 10.21 -2.79 -14.03
N SER A 258 11.21 -2.55 -13.19
CA SER A 258 12.16 -3.60 -12.77
C SER A 258 11.57 -4.56 -11.75
N LYS A 259 10.69 -4.08 -10.87
CA LYS A 259 10.22 -4.84 -9.69
C LYS A 259 8.78 -5.33 -9.80
N ALA A 260 7.93 -4.71 -10.63
CA ALA A 260 6.55 -5.13 -10.87
C ALA A 260 6.19 -5.24 -12.37
N PRO A 261 6.88 -6.09 -13.14
CA PRO A 261 6.62 -6.25 -14.58
C PRO A 261 5.23 -6.82 -14.91
N ARG A 262 4.52 -7.39 -13.92
CA ARG A 262 3.17 -7.99 -14.07
C ARG A 262 2.04 -7.10 -13.53
N LEU A 263 2.32 -5.81 -13.34
CA LEU A 263 1.35 -4.83 -12.87
C LEU A 263 0.16 -4.74 -13.83
N GLN A 264 -1.05 -4.68 -13.28
CA GLN A 264 -2.31 -4.60 -14.03
C GLN A 264 -2.97 -3.23 -13.89
N LEU A 265 -2.80 -2.56 -12.75
CA LEU A 265 -3.30 -1.22 -12.51
C LEU A 265 -2.16 -0.31 -12.06
N LEU A 266 -1.97 0.78 -12.79
CA LEU A 266 -1.11 1.89 -12.39
C LEU A 266 -1.89 3.19 -12.39
N GLU A 267 -1.97 3.86 -11.25
CA GLU A 267 -2.54 5.20 -11.15
C GLU A 267 -1.53 6.11 -10.44
N VAL A 268 -1.17 7.24 -11.06
CA VAL A 268 -0.28 8.23 -10.47
C VAL A 268 -0.92 9.60 -10.60
N ASN A 269 -1.25 10.20 -9.46
CA ASN A 269 -1.95 11.48 -9.37
C ASN A 269 -1.05 12.52 -8.71
N PHE A 270 -0.85 13.66 -9.37
CA PHE A 270 -0.14 14.81 -8.83
C PHE A 270 -1.12 15.93 -8.52
N ARG A 271 -1.05 16.50 -7.30
CA ARG A 271 -2.03 17.52 -6.86
C ARG A 271 -1.68 18.92 -7.36
N THR A 272 -0.40 19.29 -7.29
CA THR A 272 0.08 20.63 -7.64
C THR A 272 1.40 20.56 -8.39
N VAL A 273 1.82 21.70 -8.91
CA VAL A 273 3.06 21.87 -9.68
C VAL A 273 4.08 22.58 -8.81
N ASN A 274 5.31 22.09 -8.83
CA ASN A 274 6.42 22.78 -8.18
C ASN A 274 7.02 23.83 -9.13
N SER A 275 7.54 24.94 -8.57
CA SER A 275 8.16 26.03 -9.33
C SER A 275 9.38 25.58 -10.14
N ILE A 276 10.09 24.56 -9.66
CA ILE A 276 11.30 24.02 -10.30
C ILE A 276 11.03 22.87 -11.29
N GLU A 277 9.77 22.44 -11.39
CA GLU A 277 9.36 21.34 -12.25
C GLU A 277 9.43 21.72 -13.74
N THR A 278 10.16 20.93 -14.54
CA THR A 278 10.22 21.07 -16.01
C THR A 278 9.31 20.05 -16.68
N HIS A 279 9.09 20.15 -18.00
CA HIS A 279 8.26 19.18 -18.72
C HIS A 279 8.99 17.87 -19.07
N GLU A 280 10.29 17.77 -18.81
CA GLU A 280 11.16 16.68 -19.25
C GLU A 280 10.88 15.36 -18.53
N TRP A 281 10.53 15.41 -17.23
CA TRP A 281 10.22 14.23 -16.43
C TRP A 281 9.08 13.38 -17.03
N MET A 282 8.18 14.03 -17.77
CA MET A 282 7.02 13.41 -18.43
C MET A 282 7.43 12.48 -19.58
N GLY A 283 8.66 12.59 -20.09
CA GLY A 283 9.20 11.66 -21.09
C GLY A 283 9.24 10.21 -20.58
N SER A 284 9.36 10.01 -19.27
CA SER A 284 9.40 8.67 -18.64
C SER A 284 8.08 7.89 -18.81
N VAL A 285 6.96 8.57 -19.10
CA VAL A 285 5.68 7.91 -19.40
C VAL A 285 5.82 6.93 -20.57
N ARG A 286 6.69 7.22 -21.55
CA ARG A 286 6.94 6.35 -22.71
C ARG A 286 7.46 4.98 -22.32
N MET A 287 8.23 4.91 -21.22
CA MET A 287 8.83 3.66 -20.75
C MET A 287 7.79 2.67 -20.22
N LEU A 288 6.61 3.17 -19.82
CA LEU A 288 5.50 2.35 -19.34
C LEU A 288 4.93 1.40 -20.41
N ALA A 289 5.28 1.59 -21.68
CA ALA A 289 5.00 0.64 -22.78
C ALA A 289 5.49 -0.79 -22.45
N SER A 290 6.51 -0.92 -21.60
CA SER A 290 7.06 -2.22 -21.20
C SER A 290 6.14 -3.03 -20.27
N LEU A 291 5.15 -2.41 -19.63
CA LEU A 291 4.19 -3.08 -18.75
C LEU A 291 3.07 -3.74 -19.55
N ARG A 292 3.35 -4.91 -20.12
CA ARG A 292 2.46 -5.62 -21.08
C ARG A 292 1.17 -6.17 -20.46
N GLU A 293 1.11 -6.30 -19.14
CA GLU A 293 -0.04 -6.84 -18.41
C GLU A 293 -1.01 -5.76 -17.92
N LEU A 294 -0.77 -4.48 -18.24
CA LEU A 294 -1.65 -3.38 -17.83
C LEU A 294 -3.07 -3.55 -18.39
N ILE A 295 -4.03 -3.42 -17.49
CA ILE A 295 -5.48 -3.35 -17.74
C ILE A 295 -5.95 -1.90 -17.58
N ARG A 296 -5.39 -1.17 -16.60
CA ARG A 296 -5.74 0.23 -16.34
C ARG A 296 -4.49 1.06 -16.09
N ILE A 297 -4.39 2.19 -16.78
CA ILE A 297 -3.39 3.21 -16.54
C ILE A 297 -4.02 4.59 -16.43
N VAL A 298 -3.66 5.32 -15.38
CA VAL A 298 -4.08 6.70 -15.13
C VAL A 298 -2.86 7.51 -14.72
N ILE A 299 -2.54 8.55 -15.47
CA ILE A 299 -1.53 9.54 -15.10
C ILE A 299 -2.23 10.89 -15.06
N ALA A 300 -2.35 11.50 -13.89
CA ALA A 300 -3.00 12.81 -13.72
C ALA A 300 -2.00 13.82 -13.16
N HIS A 301 -1.87 14.97 -13.83
CA HIS A 301 -0.92 16.00 -13.45
C HIS A 301 -1.42 17.40 -13.88
N PRO A 302 -1.23 18.49 -13.10
CA PRO A 302 -1.79 19.78 -13.51
C PRO A 302 -1.16 20.35 -14.79
N ARG A 303 0.13 20.08 -15.06
CA ARG A 303 0.76 20.35 -16.38
C ARG A 303 0.39 19.28 -17.41
N PRO A 304 0.11 19.64 -18.68
CA PRO A 304 -0.12 18.67 -19.75
C PRO A 304 1.07 17.73 -19.93
N LEU A 305 0.83 16.49 -20.38
CA LEU A 305 1.93 15.54 -20.66
C LEU A 305 2.64 15.93 -21.96
N SER A 306 3.97 15.94 -21.94
CA SER A 306 4.78 16.18 -23.15
C SER A 306 4.88 14.90 -24.00
N LEU A 307 3.77 14.50 -24.63
CA LEU A 307 3.67 13.30 -25.47
C LEU A 307 3.39 13.67 -26.93
N THR A 308 3.96 12.89 -27.84
CA THR A 308 3.69 12.95 -29.28
C THR A 308 2.67 11.90 -29.70
N ASP A 309 2.06 12.09 -30.87
CA ASP A 309 1.17 11.10 -31.47
C ASP A 309 1.85 9.72 -31.64
N ALA A 310 3.15 9.71 -31.98
CA ALA A 310 3.96 8.50 -32.10
C ALA A 310 4.17 7.78 -30.74
N ASP A 311 4.26 8.54 -29.65
CA ASP A 311 4.34 7.95 -28.31
C ASP A 311 3.05 7.24 -27.95
N VAL A 312 1.89 7.85 -28.25
CA VAL A 312 0.58 7.23 -28.04
C VAL A 312 0.41 5.98 -28.89
N ALA A 313 0.86 6.00 -30.15
CA ALA A 313 0.90 4.82 -31.01
C ALA A 313 1.69 3.69 -30.37
N HIS A 314 2.91 3.98 -29.91
CA HIS A 314 3.77 3.00 -29.28
C HIS A 314 3.18 2.43 -27.98
N LEU A 315 2.62 3.29 -27.12
CA LEU A 315 2.00 2.89 -25.85
C LEU A 315 0.78 1.99 -26.08
N LEU A 316 -0.15 2.43 -26.93
CA LEU A 316 -1.37 1.67 -27.23
C LEU A 316 -1.10 0.35 -27.97
N GLY A 317 -0.09 0.32 -28.84
CA GLY A 317 0.34 -0.92 -29.51
C GLY A 317 1.03 -1.91 -28.56
N SER A 318 1.63 -1.44 -27.46
CA SER A 318 2.34 -2.28 -26.49
C SER A 318 1.40 -2.86 -25.42
N TRP A 319 0.40 -2.10 -24.99
CA TRP A 319 -0.54 -2.51 -23.94
C TRP A 319 -1.69 -3.36 -24.47
N ARG A 320 -1.41 -4.60 -24.85
CA ARG A 320 -2.38 -5.47 -25.53
C ARG A 320 -3.64 -5.83 -24.73
N LYS A 321 -3.63 -5.63 -23.41
CA LYS A 321 -4.71 -5.97 -22.48
C LYS A 321 -5.40 -4.74 -21.87
N VAL A 322 -5.01 -3.52 -22.28
CA VAL A 322 -5.53 -2.32 -21.62
C VAL A 322 -7.00 -2.11 -21.96
N GLU A 323 -7.79 -1.82 -20.93
CA GLU A 323 -9.21 -1.51 -21.01
C GLU A 323 -9.45 -0.02 -20.72
N HIS A 324 -8.62 0.58 -19.86
CA HIS A 324 -8.74 1.96 -19.43
C HIS A 324 -7.41 2.70 -19.56
N VAL A 325 -7.38 3.74 -20.38
CA VAL A 325 -6.25 4.65 -20.54
C VAL A 325 -6.70 6.08 -20.23
N SER A 326 -6.08 6.71 -19.24
CA SER A 326 -6.27 8.13 -18.95
C SER A 326 -4.92 8.83 -18.86
N LEU A 327 -4.56 9.57 -19.92
CA LEU A 327 -3.30 10.29 -20.02
C LEU A 327 -3.56 11.78 -19.82
N ASN A 328 -3.79 12.12 -18.57
CA ASN A 328 -3.89 13.47 -18.04
C ASN A 328 -4.93 14.39 -18.74
N PRO A 329 -6.19 13.96 -18.87
CA PRO A 329 -7.21 14.76 -19.54
C PRO A 329 -7.51 16.07 -18.79
N LYS A 330 -7.23 16.20 -17.50
CA LYS A 330 -7.62 17.40 -16.72
C LYS A 330 -6.51 18.43 -16.56
N ALA A 331 -5.47 18.36 -17.40
CA ALA A 331 -4.39 19.32 -17.35
C ALA A 331 -4.85 20.76 -17.61
N SER A 332 -4.16 21.72 -17.01
CA SER A 332 -4.43 23.14 -17.22
C SER A 332 -3.75 23.65 -18.48
N GLY A 333 -4.55 24.16 -19.43
CA GLY A 333 -4.04 24.83 -20.62
C GLY A 333 -3.20 26.08 -20.31
N ALA A 334 -3.41 26.71 -19.15
CA ALA A 334 -2.61 27.87 -18.71
C ALA A 334 -1.15 27.51 -18.38
N LEU A 335 -0.86 26.22 -18.18
CA LEU A 335 0.49 25.73 -17.86
C LEU A 335 1.24 25.19 -19.08
N ILE A 336 0.68 25.34 -20.28
CA ILE A 336 1.37 24.99 -21.54
C ILE A 336 2.54 25.97 -21.73
N THR A 337 3.73 25.42 -21.97
CA THR A 337 4.92 26.22 -22.31
C THR A 337 5.17 26.22 -23.81
N ARG A 338 5.84 27.27 -24.33
CA ARG A 338 6.08 27.43 -25.79
C ARG A 338 6.89 26.29 -26.42
N SER A 339 7.70 25.58 -25.64
CA SER A 339 8.54 24.47 -26.12
C SER A 339 7.89 23.10 -25.96
N GLN A 340 6.68 23.04 -25.37
CA GLN A 340 6.05 21.77 -25.03
C GLN A 340 5.36 21.17 -26.25
N VAL A 341 5.67 19.90 -26.54
CA VAL A 341 4.98 19.12 -27.55
C VAL A 341 3.72 18.51 -26.95
N LEU A 342 2.59 18.64 -27.65
CA LEU A 342 1.30 18.14 -27.21
C LEU A 342 0.77 17.13 -28.23
N LEU A 343 -0.11 16.25 -27.76
CA LEU A 343 -0.85 15.34 -28.64
C LEU A 343 -1.78 16.13 -29.55
N THR A 344 -1.93 15.69 -30.79
CA THR A 344 -2.86 16.33 -31.73
C THR A 344 -4.13 15.51 -31.86
N ILE A 345 -5.08 16.00 -32.67
CA ILE A 345 -6.28 15.24 -33.05
C ILE A 345 -5.91 13.89 -33.72
N ASN A 346 -4.71 13.74 -34.29
CA ASN A 346 -4.27 12.45 -34.85
C ASN A 346 -4.13 11.34 -33.80
N ALA A 347 -3.90 11.66 -32.52
CA ALA A 347 -3.86 10.67 -31.45
C ALA A 347 -5.17 9.85 -31.39
N LEU A 348 -6.32 10.46 -31.69
CA LEU A 348 -7.62 9.77 -31.77
C LEU A 348 -7.66 8.73 -32.90
N ARG A 349 -7.08 9.06 -34.05
CA ARG A 349 -7.00 8.15 -35.20
C ARG A 349 -6.06 6.99 -34.91
N ILE A 350 -4.93 7.28 -34.29
CA ILE A 350 -3.98 6.28 -33.82
C ILE A 350 -4.67 5.34 -32.83
N ALA A 351 -5.44 5.87 -31.88
CA ALA A 351 -6.19 5.04 -30.94
C ALA A 351 -7.26 4.19 -31.64
N ALA A 352 -7.98 4.74 -32.63
CA ALA A 352 -8.94 3.98 -33.42
C ALA A 352 -8.28 2.78 -34.13
N PHE A 353 -7.08 2.98 -34.70
CA PHE A 353 -6.36 1.97 -35.47
C PHE A 353 -5.52 0.99 -34.64
N GLN A 354 -4.76 1.47 -33.64
CA GLN A 354 -3.71 0.69 -32.96
C GLN A 354 -4.07 0.22 -31.55
N ALA A 355 -5.08 0.80 -30.89
CA ALA A 355 -5.41 0.37 -29.55
C ALA A 355 -5.87 -1.11 -29.52
N PRO A 356 -5.74 -1.83 -28.40
CA PRO A 356 -6.21 -3.22 -28.29
C PRO A 356 -7.74 -3.31 -28.27
N THR A 357 -8.30 -4.39 -28.78
CA THR A 357 -9.77 -4.61 -28.85
C THR A 357 -10.46 -4.55 -27.48
N SER A 358 -9.71 -4.73 -26.40
CA SER A 358 -10.16 -4.60 -25.01
C SER A 358 -10.42 -3.15 -24.57
N LEU A 359 -9.90 -2.14 -25.28
CA LEU A 359 -10.02 -0.74 -24.86
C LEU A 359 -11.50 -0.32 -24.77
N ARG A 360 -11.93 0.11 -23.58
CA ARG A 360 -13.27 0.63 -23.28
C ARG A 360 -13.28 2.11 -22.96
N HIS A 361 -12.21 2.62 -22.36
CA HIS A 361 -12.10 4.01 -21.91
C HIS A 361 -10.80 4.64 -22.40
N LEU A 362 -10.89 5.81 -23.03
CA LEU A 362 -9.74 6.63 -23.42
C LEU A 362 -9.94 8.10 -23.01
N SER A 363 -9.01 8.63 -22.21
CA SER A 363 -8.97 10.06 -21.90
C SER A 363 -7.65 10.70 -22.30
N LEU A 364 -7.70 11.83 -23.01
CA LEU A 364 -6.53 12.52 -23.55
C LEU A 364 -6.64 14.04 -23.42
N PHE A 365 -5.49 14.70 -23.30
CA PHE A 365 -5.34 16.15 -23.49
C PHE A 365 -4.75 16.41 -24.88
N LEU A 366 -5.47 17.15 -25.73
CA LEU A 366 -5.12 17.34 -27.14
C LEU A 366 -4.96 18.83 -27.48
N ASN A 367 -3.95 19.16 -28.28
CA ASN A 367 -3.89 20.39 -29.06
C ASN A 367 -4.82 20.28 -30.27
N ALA A 368 -5.91 21.05 -30.26
CA ALA A 368 -6.88 21.04 -31.36
C ALA A 368 -6.52 22.05 -32.47
N ASP A 369 -5.57 22.95 -32.24
CA ASP A 369 -5.17 23.98 -33.22
C ASP A 369 -4.20 23.41 -34.27
N GLU A 370 -3.52 22.31 -33.98
CA GLU A 370 -2.69 21.62 -34.97
C GLU A 370 -3.52 20.83 -35.99
N ASP A 371 -3.19 21.01 -37.27
CA ASP A 371 -3.89 20.35 -38.37
C ASP A 371 -3.58 18.85 -38.44
N SER A 372 -4.61 18.08 -38.80
CA SER A 372 -4.46 16.65 -38.97
C SER A 372 -3.62 16.37 -40.22
N VAL A 373 -2.38 15.95 -40.05
CA VAL A 373 -1.42 15.62 -41.13
C VAL A 373 -1.94 14.54 -42.10
N HIS A 374 -2.87 13.68 -41.67
CA HIS A 374 -3.48 12.65 -42.52
C HIS A 374 -4.94 12.94 -42.87
N GLY A 375 -5.44 12.46 -44.01
CA GLY A 375 -6.86 12.54 -44.37
C GLY A 375 -7.69 11.46 -43.66
N PHE A 376 -9.00 11.70 -43.47
CA PHE A 376 -9.94 10.78 -42.80
C PHE A 376 -10.32 9.52 -43.60
N ARG A 377 -9.73 9.27 -44.77
CA ARG A 377 -10.23 8.23 -45.68
C ARG A 377 -9.67 6.85 -45.30
N GLY A 378 -10.57 5.90 -45.04
CA GLY A 378 -10.25 4.46 -44.92
C GLY A 378 -10.05 3.92 -43.51
N LEU A 379 -10.16 4.74 -42.46
CA LEU A 379 -10.16 4.24 -41.08
C LEU A 379 -11.54 3.68 -40.72
N GLN A 380 -11.57 2.44 -40.22
CA GLN A 380 -12.80 1.84 -39.72
C GLN A 380 -13.12 2.38 -38.32
N PRO A 381 -14.38 2.77 -38.04
CA PRO A 381 -14.81 3.16 -36.71
C PRO A 381 -14.63 2.02 -35.70
N ARG A 382 -14.37 2.41 -34.45
CA ARG A 382 -14.16 1.49 -33.34
C ARG A 382 -15.35 1.48 -32.41
N TYR A 383 -16.14 0.42 -32.49
CA TYR A 383 -17.42 0.28 -31.79
C TYR A 383 -17.32 -0.22 -30.34
N GLY A 384 -16.14 -0.73 -29.94
CA GLY A 384 -15.94 -1.32 -28.60
C GLY A 384 -15.59 -0.31 -27.50
N VAL A 385 -15.33 0.94 -27.84
CA VAL A 385 -15.00 2.00 -26.86
C VAL A 385 -16.30 2.60 -26.33
N GLU A 386 -16.43 2.65 -25.01
CA GLU A 386 -17.63 3.08 -24.30
C GLU A 386 -17.55 4.54 -23.86
N LYS A 387 -16.35 5.04 -23.57
CA LYS A 387 -16.14 6.39 -23.05
C LYS A 387 -14.89 7.04 -23.61
N ILE A 388 -15.05 8.29 -24.07
CA ILE A 388 -13.98 9.18 -24.50
C ILE A 388 -14.05 10.46 -23.67
N GLU A 389 -12.97 10.85 -22.99
CA GLU A 389 -12.88 12.15 -22.32
C GLU A 389 -11.75 12.98 -22.92
N LEU A 390 -12.07 14.17 -23.40
CA LEU A 390 -11.09 15.04 -24.07
C LEU A 390 -11.00 16.38 -23.39
N ARG A 391 -9.78 16.88 -23.27
CA ARG A 391 -9.51 18.28 -23.00
C ARG A 391 -8.77 18.88 -24.16
N LEU A 392 -9.25 20.01 -24.63
CA LEU A 392 -8.74 20.63 -25.85
C LEU A 392 -7.99 21.92 -25.49
N ALA A 393 -6.70 21.95 -25.81
CA ALA A 393 -5.91 23.17 -25.84
C ALA A 393 -6.23 23.91 -27.13
N THR A 394 -7.25 24.77 -27.09
CA THR A 394 -7.61 25.70 -28.17
C THR A 394 -8.48 26.82 -27.62
N SER A 395 -8.37 28.01 -28.21
CA SER A 395 -9.33 29.09 -28.00
C SER A 395 -10.43 29.13 -29.08
N SER A 396 -10.35 28.25 -30.08
CA SER A 396 -11.27 28.22 -31.23
C SER A 396 -12.39 27.22 -31.04
N ALA A 397 -13.61 27.72 -30.85
CA ALA A 397 -14.82 26.90 -30.80
C ALA A 397 -15.05 26.08 -32.09
N HIS A 398 -14.52 26.53 -33.23
CA HIS A 398 -14.57 25.74 -34.46
C HIS A 398 -13.64 24.52 -34.36
N ARG A 399 -12.38 24.71 -33.95
CA ARG A 399 -11.39 23.63 -33.81
C ARG A 399 -11.82 22.61 -32.76
N ALA A 400 -12.37 23.09 -31.64
CA ALA A 400 -12.93 22.21 -30.61
C ALA A 400 -14.03 21.30 -31.18
N ARG A 401 -15.02 21.87 -31.89
CA ARG A 401 -16.10 21.09 -32.54
C ARG A 401 -15.58 20.11 -33.59
N VAL A 402 -14.52 20.46 -34.32
CA VAL A 402 -13.88 19.53 -35.26
C VAL A 402 -13.31 18.34 -34.50
N ALA A 403 -12.53 18.55 -33.43
CA ALA A 403 -11.96 17.46 -32.63
C ALA A 403 -13.05 16.53 -32.06
N ILE A 404 -14.14 17.09 -31.53
CA ILE A 404 -15.28 16.30 -31.03
C ILE A 404 -15.94 15.49 -32.15
N ARG A 405 -16.22 16.11 -33.30
CA ARG A 405 -16.79 15.39 -34.46
C ARG A 405 -15.89 14.25 -34.93
N VAL A 406 -14.57 14.44 -34.87
CA VAL A 406 -13.61 13.37 -35.17
C VAL A 406 -13.74 12.22 -34.20
N ALA A 407 -13.83 12.51 -32.90
CA ALA A 407 -14.07 11.48 -31.89
C ALA A 407 -15.39 10.74 -32.14
N GLU A 408 -16.48 11.45 -32.43
CA GLU A 408 -17.80 10.87 -32.74
C GLU A 408 -17.75 9.94 -33.95
N THR A 409 -17.01 10.35 -34.98
CA THR A 409 -16.86 9.55 -36.21
C THR A 409 -16.04 8.29 -35.97
N LEU A 410 -14.97 8.39 -35.18
CA LEU A 410 -14.06 7.27 -34.92
C LEU A 410 -14.58 6.31 -33.85
N PHE A 411 -15.39 6.79 -32.90
CA PHE A 411 -15.90 6.04 -31.75
C PHE A 411 -17.42 6.23 -31.60
N PRO A 412 -18.23 5.76 -32.56
CA PRO A 412 -19.66 6.11 -32.66
C PRO A 412 -20.52 5.62 -31.49
N ASN A 413 -20.06 4.62 -30.74
CA ASN A 413 -20.78 4.10 -29.57
C ASN A 413 -20.30 4.71 -28.24
N ALA A 414 -19.26 5.53 -28.27
CA ALA A 414 -18.68 6.07 -27.05
C ALA A 414 -19.47 7.30 -26.57
N ASN A 415 -19.63 7.42 -25.26
CA ASN A 415 -20.03 8.66 -24.64
C ASN A 415 -18.82 9.63 -24.63
N ILE A 416 -18.91 10.71 -25.42
CA ILE A 416 -17.84 11.68 -25.60
C ILE A 416 -18.10 12.88 -24.69
N ASN A 417 -17.17 13.15 -23.78
CA ASN A 417 -17.22 14.31 -22.87
C ASN A 417 -16.01 15.22 -23.08
N GLU A 418 -16.25 16.52 -23.18
CA GLU A 418 -15.22 17.54 -23.02
C GLU A 418 -15.11 17.90 -21.53
N VAL A 419 -13.92 17.77 -20.94
CA VAL A 419 -13.68 17.89 -19.47
C VAL A 419 -12.90 19.13 -19.07
#